data_AF-A0A645HU56-F1
#
_entry.id   AF-A0A645HU56-F1
#
_cell.length_a   1.000
_cell.length_b   1.000
_cell.length_c   1.000
_cell.angle_alpha   90.00
_cell.angle_beta   90.00
_cell.angle_gamma   90.00
#
_symmetry.space_group_name_H-M   'P 1'
#
loop_
_entity.id
_entity.type
_entity.pdbx_description
1 polymer ?
#
loop_
_entity_poly.entity_id
_entity_poly.type
_entity_poly.pdbx_seq_one_letter_code
_entity_poly.pdbx_strand_id
1 'polypeptide(L)'
;MTLRDFDGAFAAYHESLRLGAPLKDNTFSLGVWHYLQGNYTKAALSFNACLPCESETAIAAVYWHTLSCYRSGCNPNLLDTYSTLRDVGHHQAYLLSVSVFCGNLGWQQAAAQAEQAPPLDAAILFYGIYCHLMFCGKLTESAYFLQQVLAQKEVWPCISYLAAWGDSTKALSQLSAP
;
A
#
# COMPACT_ATOMS: atom_id res chain seq x y z
N MET A 1 -15.35 12.26 14.24
CA MET A 1 -14.92 11.42 13.11
C MET A 1 -13.46 11.05 13.33
N THR A 2 -13.20 9.89 13.92
CA THR A 2 -11.83 9.40 14.17
C THR A 2 -11.34 8.70 12.92
N LEU A 3 -10.17 9.11 12.40
CA LEU A 3 -9.56 8.66 11.12
C LEU A 3 -9.32 7.14 10.98
N ARG A 4 -9.68 6.35 11.99
CA ARG A 4 -9.51 4.90 12.09
C ARG A 4 -10.66 4.25 12.87
N ASP A 5 -11.88 4.71 12.63
CA ASP A 5 -13.08 3.98 13.08
C ASP A 5 -13.22 2.69 12.26
N PHE A 6 -12.46 1.68 12.67
CA PHE A 6 -12.42 0.40 11.98
C PHE A 6 -13.73 -0.37 12.11
N ASP A 7 -14.40 -0.26 13.24
CA ASP A 7 -15.68 -0.93 13.49
C ASP A 7 -16.77 -0.33 12.60
N GLY A 8 -16.83 1.00 12.51
CA GLY A 8 -17.71 1.71 11.58
C GLY A 8 -17.42 1.38 10.12
N ALA A 9 -16.14 1.34 9.72
CA ALA A 9 -15.75 0.98 8.35
C ALA A 9 -16.15 -0.47 8.00
N PHE A 10 -15.99 -1.41 8.94
CA PHE A 10 -16.35 -2.81 8.74
C PHE A 10 -17.87 -3.01 8.67
N ALA A 11 -18.62 -2.28 9.51
CA ALA A 11 -20.09 -2.26 9.45
C ALA A 11 -20.59 -1.72 8.10
N ALA A 12 -19.98 -0.64 7.59
CA ALA A 12 -20.32 -0.09 6.28
C ALA A 12 -20.00 -1.05 5.13
N TYR A 13 -18.88 -1.79 5.21
CA TYR A 13 -18.55 -2.86 4.26
C TYR A 13 -19.63 -3.96 4.25
N HIS A 14 -20.04 -4.44 5.42
CA HIS A 14 -21.10 -5.45 5.52
C HIS A 14 -22.44 -4.95 4.99
N GLU A 15 -22.78 -3.69 5.27
CA GLU A 15 -23.99 -3.08 4.74
C GLU A 15 -23.95 -2.97 3.22
N SER A 16 -22.82 -2.59 2.63
CA SER A 16 -22.60 -2.59 1.17
C SER A 16 -22.89 -3.96 0.55
N LEU A 17 -22.36 -5.04 1.15
CA LEU A 17 -22.63 -6.40 0.70
C LEU A 17 -24.11 -6.78 0.86
N ARG A 18 -24.75 -6.39 1.98
CA ARG A 18 -26.18 -6.62 2.23
C ARG A 18 -27.06 -5.93 1.18
N LEU A 19 -26.63 -4.76 0.71
CA LEU A 19 -27.30 -3.98 -0.34
C LEU A 19 -27.00 -4.49 -1.76
N GLY A 20 -26.23 -5.58 -1.90
CA GLY A 20 -25.99 -6.27 -3.17
C GLY A 20 -24.76 -5.78 -3.94
N ALA A 21 -23.87 -5.02 -3.30
CA ALA A 21 -22.63 -4.63 -3.94
C ALA A 21 -21.77 -5.87 -4.27
N PRO A 22 -21.11 -5.92 -5.43
CA PRO A 22 -20.33 -7.09 -5.82
C PRO A 22 -19.20 -7.34 -4.82
N LEU A 23 -19.01 -8.59 -4.42
CA LEU A 23 -17.95 -8.96 -3.47
C LEU A 23 -16.59 -8.51 -4.00
N LYS A 24 -16.30 -8.78 -5.29
CA LYS A 24 -15.02 -8.42 -5.93
C LYS A 24 -14.72 -6.92 -5.87
N ASP A 25 -15.76 -6.08 -5.98
CA ASP A 25 -15.62 -4.62 -6.03
C ASP A 25 -15.33 -4.05 -4.64
N ASN A 26 -15.69 -4.77 -3.57
CA ASN A 26 -15.42 -4.38 -2.20
C ASN A 26 -14.17 -5.08 -1.60
N THR A 27 -13.63 -6.13 -2.23
CA THR A 27 -12.48 -6.88 -1.70
C THR A 27 -11.25 -6.00 -1.51
N PHE A 28 -11.02 -5.02 -2.39
CA PHE A 28 -9.90 -4.08 -2.25
C PHE A 28 -10.00 -3.27 -0.95
N SER A 29 -11.18 -2.73 -0.66
CA SER A 29 -11.45 -1.97 0.57
C SER A 29 -11.25 -2.81 1.83
N LEU A 30 -11.64 -4.09 1.79
CA LEU A 30 -11.39 -5.01 2.90
C LEU A 30 -9.89 -5.29 3.09
N GLY A 31 -9.13 -5.41 1.99
CA GLY A 31 -7.67 -5.51 2.04
C GLY A 31 -7.03 -4.31 2.70
N VAL A 32 -7.44 -3.10 2.32
CA VAL A 32 -6.99 -1.84 2.94
C VAL A 32 -7.32 -1.80 4.43
N TRP A 33 -8.54 -2.19 4.80
CA TRP A 33 -8.96 -2.26 6.21
C TRP A 33 -8.06 -3.19 7.02
N HIS A 34 -7.83 -4.42 6.54
CA HIS A 34 -6.91 -5.36 7.18
C HIS A 34 -5.48 -4.82 7.28
N TYR A 35 -4.99 -4.18 6.22
CA TYR A 35 -3.64 -3.63 6.16
C TYR A 35 -3.45 -2.52 7.21
N LEU A 36 -4.38 -1.58 7.30
CA LEU A 36 -4.32 -0.46 8.26
C LEU A 36 -4.48 -0.91 9.71
N GLN A 37 -5.02 -2.10 9.97
CA GLN A 37 -5.01 -2.73 11.29
C GLN A 37 -3.72 -3.49 11.61
N GLY A 38 -2.86 -3.71 10.62
CA GLY A 38 -1.67 -4.57 10.75
C GLY A 38 -1.94 -6.06 10.55
N ASN A 39 -3.14 -6.43 10.08
CA ASN A 39 -3.50 -7.81 9.76
C ASN A 39 -2.98 -8.20 8.36
N TYR A 40 -1.67 -8.15 8.14
CA TYR A 40 -1.06 -8.20 6.81
C TYR A 40 -1.32 -9.50 6.04
N THR A 41 -1.39 -10.67 6.71
CA THR A 41 -1.75 -11.94 6.04
C THR A 41 -3.17 -11.89 5.46
N LYS A 42 -4.14 -11.35 6.22
CA LYS A 42 -5.52 -11.20 5.73
C LYS A 42 -5.63 -10.14 4.63
N ALA A 43 -4.83 -9.08 4.73
CA ALA A 43 -4.72 -8.07 3.70
C ALA A 43 -4.21 -8.68 2.38
N ALA A 44 -3.15 -9.48 2.42
CA ALA A 44 -2.62 -10.19 1.24
C ALA A 44 -3.70 -11.06 0.58
N LEU A 45 -4.41 -11.89 1.35
CA LEU A 45 -5.49 -12.72 0.82
C LEU A 45 -6.59 -11.90 0.14
N SER A 46 -6.95 -10.75 0.71
CA SER A 46 -7.97 -9.85 0.16
C SER A 46 -7.49 -9.22 -1.15
N PHE A 47 -6.27 -8.68 -1.20
CA PHE A 47 -5.72 -8.11 -2.43
C PHE A 47 -5.54 -9.16 -3.53
N ASN A 48 -5.16 -10.39 -3.18
CA ASN A 48 -5.09 -11.50 -4.13
C ASN A 48 -6.45 -11.84 -4.74
N ALA A 49 -7.52 -11.81 -3.93
CA ALA A 49 -8.89 -12.04 -4.40
C ALA A 49 -9.46 -10.88 -5.25
N CYS A 50 -8.72 -9.78 -5.44
CA CYS A 50 -9.10 -8.74 -6.40
C CYS A 50 -8.79 -9.14 -7.84
N LEU A 51 -7.96 -10.16 -8.08
CA LEU A 51 -7.55 -10.60 -9.42
C LEU A 51 -8.24 -11.92 -9.85
N PRO A 52 -8.46 -12.13 -11.16
CA PRO A 52 -8.14 -11.23 -12.27
C PRO A 52 -9.08 -10.02 -12.33
N CYS A 53 -8.53 -8.83 -12.60
CA CYS A 53 -9.29 -7.62 -12.86
C CYS A 53 -8.70 -6.92 -14.10
N GLU A 54 -9.57 -6.49 -15.01
CA GLU A 54 -9.17 -5.78 -16.25
C GLU A 54 -9.08 -4.26 -16.07
N SER A 55 -9.32 -3.75 -14.86
CA SER A 55 -9.27 -2.32 -14.58
C SER A 55 -7.87 -1.86 -14.19
N GLU A 56 -7.67 -0.55 -14.26
CA GLU A 56 -6.46 0.13 -13.81
C GLU A 56 -6.14 -0.12 -12.31
N THR A 57 -7.11 -0.62 -11.52
CA THR A 57 -6.89 -0.94 -10.10
C THR A 57 -6.11 -2.24 -9.88
N ALA A 58 -5.89 -3.05 -10.91
CA ALA A 58 -5.10 -4.28 -10.82
C ALA A 58 -3.68 -4.01 -10.32
N ILE A 59 -3.01 -2.94 -10.80
CA ILE A 59 -1.66 -2.60 -10.35
C ILE A 59 -1.64 -2.16 -8.87
N ALA A 60 -2.69 -1.49 -8.40
CA ALA A 60 -2.83 -1.13 -6.99
C ALA A 60 -3.00 -2.38 -6.12
N ALA A 61 -3.77 -3.37 -6.57
CA ALA A 61 -3.91 -4.64 -5.88
C ALA A 61 -2.58 -5.41 -5.80
N VAL A 62 -1.81 -5.48 -6.90
CA VAL A 62 -0.45 -6.08 -6.90
C VAL A 62 0.48 -5.35 -5.92
N TYR A 63 0.46 -4.02 -5.93
CA TYR A 63 1.24 -3.20 -5.02
C TYR A 63 0.92 -3.52 -3.55
N TRP A 64 -0.36 -3.42 -3.16
CA TRP A 64 -0.75 -3.61 -1.76
C TRP A 64 -0.64 -5.07 -1.30
N HIS A 65 -0.86 -6.02 -2.20
CA HIS A 65 -0.55 -7.43 -1.97
C HIS A 65 0.93 -7.61 -1.63
N THR A 66 1.83 -7.05 -2.45
CA THR A 66 3.27 -7.17 -2.26
C THR A 66 3.71 -6.59 -0.93
N LEU A 67 3.23 -5.39 -0.58
CA LEU A 67 3.53 -4.78 0.72
C LEU A 67 3.02 -5.62 1.89
N SER A 68 1.84 -6.22 1.74
CA SER A 68 1.28 -7.13 2.74
C SER A 68 2.16 -8.37 2.93
N CYS A 69 2.67 -8.95 1.84
CA CYS A 69 3.58 -10.09 1.86
C CYS A 69 4.92 -9.73 2.49
N TYR A 70 5.52 -8.60 2.14
CA TYR A 70 6.76 -8.10 2.79
C TYR A 70 6.63 -8.01 4.31
N ARG A 71 5.47 -7.59 4.82
CA ARG A 71 5.23 -7.41 6.25
C ARG A 71 4.83 -8.67 7.00
N SER A 72 4.27 -9.66 6.32
CA SER A 72 3.84 -10.93 6.91
C SER A 72 4.80 -12.09 6.66
N GLY A 73 5.80 -11.91 5.79
CA GLY A 73 6.69 -12.99 5.34
C GLY A 73 6.04 -13.95 4.35
N CYS A 74 4.85 -13.63 3.82
CA CYS A 74 4.20 -14.44 2.78
C CYS A 74 4.87 -14.24 1.40
N ASN A 75 4.59 -15.14 0.46
CA ASN A 75 5.11 -15.05 -0.91
C ASN A 75 4.37 -13.95 -1.73
N PRO A 76 5.05 -12.92 -2.28
CA PRO A 76 4.44 -11.90 -3.14
C PRO A 76 4.21 -12.40 -4.58
N ASN A 77 3.47 -13.51 -4.75
CA ASN A 77 3.25 -14.17 -6.04
C ASN A 77 2.61 -13.30 -7.15
N LEU A 78 1.83 -12.28 -6.79
CA LEU A 78 1.23 -11.37 -7.78
C LEU A 78 2.26 -10.48 -8.51
N LEU A 79 3.52 -10.43 -8.05
CA LEU A 79 4.58 -9.78 -8.82
C LEU A 79 4.81 -10.47 -10.17
N ASP A 80 4.54 -11.77 -10.27
CA ASP A 80 4.72 -12.53 -11.51
C ASP A 80 3.77 -12.05 -12.62
N THR A 81 2.64 -11.42 -12.25
CA THR A 81 1.67 -10.84 -13.19
C THR A 81 2.04 -9.42 -13.63
N TYR A 82 3.13 -8.83 -13.13
CA TYR A 82 3.54 -7.47 -13.47
C TYR A 82 3.71 -7.26 -14.99
N SER A 83 4.32 -8.22 -15.69
CA SER A 83 4.62 -8.12 -17.12
C SER A 83 3.39 -8.01 -18.02
N THR A 84 2.20 -8.33 -17.50
CA THR A 84 0.93 -8.27 -18.22
C THR A 84 0.17 -6.96 -17.99
N LEU A 85 0.61 -6.10 -17.07
CA LEU A 85 -0.03 -4.82 -16.75
C LEU A 85 0.58 -3.70 -17.60
N ARG A 86 0.05 -3.52 -18.81
CA ARG A 86 0.62 -2.59 -19.82
C ARG A 86 -0.10 -1.24 -19.95
N ASP A 87 -1.30 -1.12 -19.41
CA ASP A 87 -2.07 0.11 -19.38
C ASP A 87 -2.64 0.30 -17.98
N VAL A 88 -2.15 1.32 -17.27
CA VAL A 88 -2.51 1.61 -15.88
C VAL A 88 -3.10 3.01 -15.74
N GLY A 89 -3.34 3.71 -16.84
CA GLY A 89 -3.85 5.09 -16.84
C GLY A 89 -3.15 6.00 -15.85
N HIS A 90 -3.91 6.55 -14.90
CA HIS A 90 -3.40 7.48 -13.88
C HIS A 90 -2.68 6.80 -12.71
N HIS A 91 -2.59 5.47 -12.66
CA HIS A 91 -1.97 4.71 -11.56
C HIS A 91 -0.45 4.51 -11.72
N GLN A 92 0.23 5.49 -12.32
CA GLN A 92 1.66 5.43 -12.64
C GLN A 92 2.54 5.22 -11.40
N ALA A 93 2.19 5.81 -10.25
CA ALA A 93 2.93 5.62 -9.01
C ALA A 93 2.94 4.15 -8.55
N TYR A 94 1.82 3.45 -8.66
CA TYR A 94 1.79 2.02 -8.34
C TYR A 94 2.66 1.20 -9.29
N LEU A 95 2.63 1.52 -10.59
CA LEU A 95 3.46 0.84 -11.59
C LEU A 95 4.95 1.01 -11.33
N LEU A 96 5.40 2.25 -11.07
CA LEU A 96 6.80 2.53 -10.73
C LEU A 96 7.24 1.79 -9.47
N SER A 97 6.39 1.71 -8.44
CA SER A 97 6.70 0.95 -7.23
C SER A 97 6.83 -0.53 -7.50
N VAL A 98 5.89 -1.13 -8.24
CA VAL A 98 5.96 -2.55 -8.59
C VAL A 98 7.19 -2.84 -9.48
N SER A 99 7.56 -1.92 -10.37
CA SER A 99 8.80 -2.01 -11.14
C SER A 99 10.06 -2.06 -10.25
N VAL A 100 10.07 -1.30 -9.15
CA VAL A 100 11.12 -1.39 -8.12
C VAL A 100 11.10 -2.76 -7.44
N PHE A 101 9.92 -3.27 -7.08
CA PHE A 101 9.78 -4.57 -6.40
C PHE A 101 10.29 -5.73 -7.28
N CYS A 102 10.09 -5.64 -8.59
CA CYS A 102 10.60 -6.60 -9.58
C CYS A 102 12.08 -6.40 -9.94
N GLY A 103 12.74 -5.35 -9.44
CA GLY A 103 14.13 -5.02 -9.78
C GLY A 103 14.34 -4.43 -11.17
N ASN A 104 13.26 -4.05 -11.87
CA ASN A 104 13.32 -3.44 -13.20
C ASN A 104 13.65 -1.95 -13.15
N LEU A 105 13.42 -1.31 -12.00
CA LEU A 105 13.73 0.09 -11.73
C LEU A 105 14.48 0.20 -10.40
N GLY A 106 15.59 0.96 -10.38
CA GLY A 106 16.28 1.24 -9.12
C GLY A 106 15.43 2.14 -8.22
N TRP A 107 15.34 1.83 -6.93
CA TRP A 107 14.55 2.63 -5.98
C TRP A 107 15.02 4.09 -5.90
N GLN A 108 16.30 4.38 -6.14
CA GLN A 108 16.82 5.75 -6.22
C GLN A 108 16.23 6.51 -7.41
N GLN A 109 16.11 5.85 -8.56
CA GLN A 109 15.53 6.44 -9.75
C GLN A 109 14.02 6.66 -9.57
N ALA A 110 13.34 5.71 -8.91
CA ALA A 110 11.94 5.91 -8.53
C ALA A 110 11.77 7.07 -7.56
N ALA A 111 12.63 7.19 -6.53
CA ALA A 111 12.60 8.30 -5.58
C ALA A 111 12.77 9.67 -6.27
N ALA A 112 13.71 9.79 -7.21
CA ALA A 112 13.89 11.02 -8.00
C ALA A 112 12.63 11.37 -8.83
N GLN A 113 11.91 10.37 -9.33
CA GLN A 113 10.63 10.60 -10.02
C GLN A 113 9.52 11.03 -9.03
N ALA A 114 9.48 10.45 -7.82
CA ALA A 114 8.52 10.86 -6.79
C ALA A 114 8.67 12.32 -6.38
N GLU A 115 9.91 12.82 -6.29
CA GLU A 115 10.20 14.22 -5.92
C GLU A 115 9.63 15.23 -6.92
N GLN A 116 9.43 14.82 -8.17
CA GLN A 116 8.86 15.67 -9.24
C GLN A 116 7.38 15.37 -9.49
N ALA A 117 6.81 14.39 -8.79
CA ALA A 117 5.43 13.94 -8.97
C ALA A 117 4.45 14.77 -8.13
N PRO A 118 3.15 14.76 -8.47
CA PRO A 118 2.13 15.28 -7.60
C PRO A 118 2.18 14.63 -6.20
N PRO A 119 1.78 15.34 -5.14
CA PRO A 119 1.87 14.87 -3.75
C PRO A 119 1.26 13.49 -3.49
N LEU A 120 0.16 13.16 -4.17
CA LEU A 120 -0.49 11.85 -4.06
C LEU A 120 0.41 10.73 -4.58
N ASP A 121 0.96 10.92 -5.78
CA ASP A 121 1.85 9.96 -6.42
C ASP A 121 3.15 9.83 -5.64
N ALA A 122 3.70 10.95 -5.16
CA ALA A 122 4.87 10.97 -4.29
C ALA A 122 4.62 10.16 -3.01
N ALA A 123 3.49 10.36 -2.33
CA ALA A 123 3.13 9.61 -1.12
C ALA A 123 2.99 8.10 -1.38
N ILE A 124 2.42 7.71 -2.51
CA ILE A 124 2.34 6.29 -2.93
C ILE A 124 3.73 5.73 -3.16
N LEU A 125 4.56 6.42 -3.94
CA LEU A 125 5.87 5.93 -4.35
C LEU A 125 6.86 5.85 -3.19
N PHE A 126 6.93 6.89 -2.36
CA PHE A 126 7.75 6.88 -1.17
C PHE A 126 7.33 5.80 -0.18
N TYR A 127 6.03 5.51 -0.04
CA TYR A 127 5.56 4.44 0.85
C TYR A 127 5.95 3.05 0.35
N GLY A 128 5.88 2.84 -0.97
CA GLY A 128 6.33 1.61 -1.62
C GLY A 128 7.83 1.39 -1.41
N ILE A 129 8.64 2.43 -1.67
CA ILE A 129 10.08 2.42 -1.47
C ILE A 129 10.42 2.16 0.00
N TYR A 130 9.77 2.85 0.93
CA TYR A 130 9.92 2.65 2.37
C TYR A 130 9.77 1.17 2.76
N CYS A 131 8.65 0.54 2.36
CA CYS A 131 8.37 -0.85 2.69
C CYS A 131 9.33 -1.83 2.01
N HIS A 132 9.69 -1.58 0.75
CA HIS A 132 10.66 -2.40 0.03
C HIS A 132 12.06 -2.35 0.67
N LEU A 133 12.51 -1.15 1.07
CA LEU A 133 13.80 -0.99 1.76
C LEU A 133 13.79 -1.65 3.14
N MET A 134 12.68 -1.59 3.88
CA MET A 134 12.54 -2.36 5.12
C MET A 134 12.71 -3.84 4.87
N PHE A 135 11.99 -4.39 3.88
CA PHE A 135 12.04 -5.81 3.52
C PHE A 135 13.47 -6.24 3.13
N CYS A 136 14.20 -5.37 2.42
CA CYS A 136 15.60 -5.58 2.05
C CYS A 136 16.60 -5.36 3.20
N GLY A 137 16.15 -5.03 4.42
CA GLY A 137 17.02 -4.78 5.58
C GLY A 137 17.74 -3.42 5.57
N LYS A 138 17.39 -2.51 4.67
CA LYS A 138 17.97 -1.16 4.53
C LYS A 138 17.26 -0.15 5.43
N LEU A 139 17.42 -0.32 6.73
CA LEU A 139 16.61 0.38 7.74
C LEU A 139 16.82 1.90 7.76
N THR A 140 18.04 2.38 7.53
CA THR A 140 18.36 3.82 7.55
C THR A 140 17.69 4.55 6.39
N GLU A 141 17.85 4.04 5.16
CA GLU A 141 17.23 4.59 3.97
C GLU A 141 15.71 4.47 4.02
N SER A 142 15.21 3.35 4.54
CA SER A 142 13.79 3.15 4.77
C SER A 142 13.21 4.22 5.70
N ALA A 143 13.84 4.51 6.83
CA ALA A 143 13.37 5.53 7.78
C ALA A 143 13.29 6.92 7.15
N TYR A 144 14.21 7.26 6.24
CA TYR A 144 14.15 8.50 5.48
C TYR A 144 12.86 8.58 4.63
N PHE A 145 12.51 7.52 3.90
CA PHE A 145 11.30 7.53 3.06
C PHE A 145 10.01 7.53 3.87
N LEU A 146 9.99 6.94 5.07
CA LEU A 146 8.86 7.10 5.98
C LEU A 146 8.59 8.58 6.29
N GLN A 147 9.65 9.35 6.55
CA GLN A 147 9.54 10.80 6.77
C GLN A 147 9.06 11.52 5.50
N GLN A 148 9.54 11.12 4.32
CA GLN A 148 9.10 11.72 3.05
C GLN A 148 7.60 11.52 2.79
N VAL A 149 7.04 10.35 3.13
CA VAL A 149 5.58 10.13 3.04
C VAL A 149 4.84 11.07 3.99
N LEU A 150 5.29 11.17 5.25
CA LEU A 150 4.64 12.01 6.27
C LEU A 150 4.79 13.52 6.02
N ALA A 151 5.71 13.93 5.15
CA ALA A 151 5.81 15.30 4.68
C ALA A 151 4.65 15.68 3.73
N GLN A 152 4.02 14.71 3.07
CA GLN A 152 2.91 14.92 2.11
C GLN A 152 1.55 15.14 2.82
N LYS A 153 1.46 16.12 3.71
CA LYS A 153 0.30 16.33 4.61
C LYS A 153 -1.00 16.69 3.88
N GLU A 154 -0.91 17.23 2.67
CA GLU A 154 -2.07 17.60 1.85
C GLU A 154 -2.87 16.39 1.34
N VAL A 155 -2.25 15.21 1.29
CA VAL A 155 -2.91 13.96 0.87
C VAL A 155 -3.22 13.04 2.03
N TRP A 156 -3.45 13.60 3.23
CA TRP A 156 -3.68 12.84 4.45
C TRP A 156 -4.77 11.75 4.41
N PRO A 157 -5.84 11.79 3.57
CA PRO A 157 -6.77 10.66 3.51
C PRO A 157 -6.29 9.52 2.60
N CYS A 158 -5.14 9.65 1.92
CA CYS A 158 -4.64 8.59 1.06
C CYS A 158 -4.12 7.40 1.89
N ILE A 159 -4.29 6.19 1.35
CA ILE A 159 -4.01 4.95 2.07
C ILE A 159 -2.53 4.86 2.49
N SER A 160 -1.62 5.26 1.61
CA SER A 160 -0.17 5.27 1.87
C SER A 160 0.21 6.20 3.02
N TYR A 161 -0.39 7.40 3.09
CA TYR A 161 -0.15 8.32 4.19
C TYR A 161 -0.69 7.76 5.52
N LEU A 162 -1.92 7.26 5.53
CA LEU A 162 -2.53 6.67 6.74
C LEU A 162 -1.73 5.48 7.25
N ALA A 163 -1.22 4.65 6.35
CA ALA A 163 -0.38 3.52 6.69
C ALA A 163 0.97 3.96 7.27
N ALA A 164 1.66 4.91 6.63
CA ALA A 164 2.89 5.51 7.15
C ALA A 164 2.70 6.13 8.54
N TRP A 165 1.58 6.81 8.77
CA TRP A 165 1.25 7.35 10.07
C TRP A 165 1.01 6.26 11.13
N GLY A 166 0.35 5.16 10.73
CA GLY A 166 0.20 3.97 11.56
C GLY A 166 1.54 3.31 11.91
N ASP A 167 2.51 3.34 10.99
CA ASP A 167 3.84 2.77 11.20
C ASP A 167 4.69 3.65 12.14
N SER A 168 4.67 4.98 11.96
CA SER A 168 5.42 5.90 12.82
C SER A 168 4.93 5.94 14.27
N THR A 169 3.62 5.83 14.48
CA THR A 169 3.03 5.78 15.84
C THR A 169 3.42 4.50 16.59
N LYS A 170 3.50 3.35 15.91
CA LYS A 170 4.00 2.09 16.49
C LYS A 170 5.48 2.13 16.84
N ALA A 171 6.30 2.76 16.00
CA ALA A 171 7.73 2.91 16.29
C ALA A 171 7.97 3.76 17.55
N LEU A 172 7.21 4.85 17.72
CA LEU A 172 7.27 5.70 18.91
C LEU A 172 6.81 4.99 20.18
N SER A 173 5.76 4.17 20.11
CA SER A 173 5.31 3.41 21.27
C SER A 173 6.30 2.32 21.70
N GLN A 174 7.01 1.70 20.76
CA GLN A 174 8.05 0.71 21.06
C GLN A 174 9.31 1.32 21.71
N LEU A 175 9.65 2.57 21.38
CA LEU A 175 10.75 3.31 22.01
C LEU A 175 10.39 3.86 23.41
N SER A 176 9.10 3.90 23.75
CA SER A 176 8.58 4.45 25.00
C SER A 176 8.15 3.36 26.00
N ALA A 177 8.33 2.09 25.66
CA ALA A 177 8.07 0.97 26.55
C ALA A 177 9.24 0.79 27.54
N PRO A 178 8.98 0.77 28.87
CA PRO A 178 10.01 0.65 29.90
C PRO A 178 10.73 -0.71 29.91
#